data_AF-A0A529ZM45-F1
#
_entry.id   AF-A0A529ZM45-F1
#
_cell.length_a   1.000
_cell.length_b   1.000
_cell.length_c   1.000
_cell.angle_alpha   90.00
_cell.angle_beta   90.00
_cell.angle_gamma   90.00
#
_symmetry.space_group_name_H-M   'P 1'
#
loop_
_entity.id
_entity.type
_entity.pdbx_description
1 polymer ?
#
loop_
_entity_poly.entity_id
_entity_poly.type
_entity_poly.pdbx_seq_one_letter_code
_entity_poly.pdbx_strand_id
1 'polypeptide(L)'
;IHKGVDWAAPVGTPIMAAFDGEISFQGDGGGYGNLVKITHANGRETRYAHMQKFAIASGVGTKVKAGDVIGYIGTTGLSTGPHLHFELYQNGEAIDPLGTVTTVATAVAVSSGGSGDTAVETLTDRIVHVESGGSARAKNPLSSATGAGQFISKTWIRMMNTYRPDLARSLSTADLLALRYDATLSREMVRDLAREGEAYLRARGHQITAGRLYLCH
;
A
#
# COMPACT_ATOMS: atom_id res chain seq x y z
N ILE A 1 -16.09 0.06 -11.15
CA ILE A 1 -15.23 1.11 -10.56
C ILE A 1 -14.91 0.69 -9.13
N HIS A 2 -13.64 0.44 -8.85
CA HIS A 2 -13.14 0.13 -7.50
C HIS A 2 -12.78 1.47 -6.83
N LYS A 3 -13.43 1.77 -5.70
CA LYS A 3 -13.34 3.09 -5.03
C LYS A 3 -12.39 3.08 -3.82
N GLY A 4 -11.67 1.97 -3.63
CA GLY A 4 -10.87 1.70 -2.44
C GLY A 4 -9.53 1.06 -2.74
N VAL A 5 -8.98 0.41 -1.74
CA VAL A 5 -7.66 -0.22 -1.67
C VAL A 5 -7.83 -1.64 -1.16
N ASP A 6 -7.25 -2.63 -1.82
CA ASP A 6 -7.31 -4.02 -1.38
C ASP A 6 -5.97 -4.48 -0.81
N TRP A 7 -5.95 -4.92 0.45
CA TRP A 7 -4.77 -5.53 1.09
C TRP A 7 -4.99 -7.02 1.31
N ALA A 8 -4.31 -7.84 0.51
CA ALA A 8 -4.32 -9.28 0.67
C ALA A 8 -3.62 -9.69 1.97
N ALA A 9 -4.31 -10.46 2.79
CA ALA A 9 -3.75 -11.05 4.00
C ALA A 9 -4.60 -12.24 4.45
N PRO A 10 -4.03 -13.19 5.24
CA PRO A 10 -4.76 -14.35 5.69
C PRO A 10 -6.05 -14.00 6.43
N VAL A 11 -7.04 -14.88 6.30
CA VAL A 11 -8.26 -14.82 7.10
C VAL A 11 -7.90 -14.79 8.59
N GLY A 12 -8.50 -13.87 9.34
CA GLY A 12 -8.22 -13.67 10.76
C GLY A 12 -7.15 -12.64 11.09
N THR A 13 -6.44 -12.07 10.10
CA THR A 13 -5.53 -10.95 10.36
C THR A 13 -6.30 -9.75 10.96
N PRO A 14 -5.83 -9.15 12.07
CA PRO A 14 -6.48 -7.99 12.68
C PRO A 14 -6.53 -6.78 11.74
N ILE A 15 -7.67 -6.10 11.72
CA ILE A 15 -7.89 -4.82 11.04
C ILE A 15 -7.95 -3.73 12.10
N MET A 16 -7.17 -2.67 11.92
CA MET A 16 -7.09 -1.56 12.85
C MET A 16 -7.74 -0.29 12.27
N ALA A 17 -8.31 0.54 13.14
CA ALA A 17 -8.76 1.88 12.77
C ALA A 17 -7.57 2.74 12.32
N ALA A 18 -7.71 3.40 11.17
CA ALA A 18 -6.64 4.21 10.58
C ALA A 18 -6.52 5.58 11.27
N PHE A 19 -7.63 6.10 11.80
CA PHE A 19 -7.72 7.38 12.49
C PHE A 19 -8.68 7.29 13.66
N ASP A 20 -8.55 8.21 14.61
CA ASP A 20 -9.53 8.45 15.66
C ASP A 20 -10.91 8.76 15.06
N GLY A 21 -11.97 8.22 15.66
CA GLY A 21 -13.31 8.46 15.17
C GLY A 21 -14.40 7.74 15.95
N GLU A 22 -15.57 7.67 15.33
CA GLU A 22 -16.74 6.98 15.85
C GLU A 22 -17.30 6.04 14.78
N ILE A 23 -17.63 4.81 15.17
CA ILE A 23 -18.23 3.83 14.26
C ILE A 23 -19.61 4.34 13.85
N SER A 24 -19.76 4.73 12.58
CA SER A 24 -21.03 5.16 12.00
C SER A 24 -21.84 4.01 11.42
N PHE A 25 -21.18 2.88 11.12
CA PHE A 25 -21.84 1.67 10.64
C PHE A 25 -21.03 0.42 10.99
N GLN A 26 -21.72 -0.64 11.39
CA GLN A 26 -21.17 -1.98 11.56
C GLN A 26 -22.23 -3.01 11.20
N GLY A 27 -21.99 -3.85 10.20
CA GLY A 27 -22.95 -4.88 9.78
C GLY A 27 -22.75 -5.35 8.35
N ASP A 28 -23.81 -5.91 7.76
CA ASP A 28 -23.82 -6.38 6.38
C ASP A 28 -23.90 -5.19 5.39
N GLY A 29 -22.84 -4.99 4.61
CA GLY A 29 -22.71 -3.99 3.56
C GLY A 29 -23.05 -4.52 2.17
N GLY A 30 -23.70 -5.68 2.05
CA GLY A 30 -24.04 -6.32 0.78
C GLY A 30 -22.81 -6.77 0.02
N GLY A 31 -22.49 -6.11 -1.10
CA GLY A 31 -21.31 -6.43 -1.91
C GLY A 31 -19.99 -6.31 -1.14
N TYR A 32 -19.93 -5.43 -0.13
CA TYR A 32 -18.79 -5.29 0.78
C TYR A 32 -18.68 -6.40 1.83
N GLY A 33 -19.69 -7.26 1.97
CA GLY A 33 -19.78 -8.22 3.06
C GLY A 33 -19.85 -7.53 4.42
N ASN A 34 -19.24 -8.11 5.43
CA ASN A 34 -19.14 -7.48 6.75
C ASN A 34 -18.30 -6.20 6.65
N LEU A 35 -18.92 -5.07 6.99
CA LEU A 35 -18.42 -3.74 6.77
C LEU A 35 -18.44 -2.92 8.07
N VAL A 36 -17.35 -2.21 8.33
CA VAL A 36 -17.27 -1.15 9.34
C VAL A 36 -17.04 0.18 8.63
N LYS A 37 -17.79 1.22 9.02
CA LYS A 37 -17.53 2.61 8.63
C LYS A 37 -17.23 3.44 9.87
N ILE A 38 -16.25 4.32 9.77
CA ILE A 38 -15.83 5.18 10.87
C ILE A 38 -15.89 6.62 10.38
N THR A 39 -16.66 7.44 11.07
CA THR A 39 -16.67 8.90 10.85
C THR A 39 -15.57 9.53 11.68
N HIS A 40 -14.84 10.46 11.07
CA HIS A 40 -13.74 11.18 11.69
C HIS A 40 -14.03 12.69 11.70
N ALA A 41 -13.15 13.44 12.36
CA ALA A 41 -13.19 14.90 12.29
C ALA A 41 -13.07 15.42 10.84
N ASN A 42 -13.55 16.64 10.62
CA ASN A 42 -13.45 17.36 9.35
C ASN A 42 -14.12 16.65 8.16
N GLY A 43 -15.21 15.92 8.39
CA GLY A 43 -16.01 15.30 7.33
C GLY A 43 -15.33 14.13 6.61
N ARG A 44 -14.33 13.50 7.25
CA ARG A 44 -13.70 12.28 6.73
C ARG A 44 -14.46 11.04 7.19
N GLU A 45 -14.47 10.01 6.35
CA GLU A 45 -14.97 8.67 6.69
C GLU A 45 -14.01 7.61 6.16
N THR A 46 -13.76 6.56 6.94
CA THR A 46 -13.08 5.36 6.45
C THR A 46 -14.02 4.17 6.42
N ARG A 47 -13.79 3.24 5.49
CA ARG A 47 -14.56 2.00 5.34
C ARG A 47 -13.65 0.79 5.29
N TYR A 48 -14.08 -0.30 5.91
CA TYR A 48 -13.32 -1.54 6.06
C TYR A 48 -14.25 -2.72 5.78
N ALA A 49 -14.00 -3.45 4.69
CA ALA A 49 -14.90 -4.45 4.15
C ALA A 49 -14.29 -5.87 4.13
N HIS A 50 -15.13 -6.84 3.73
CA HIS A 50 -14.83 -8.26 3.62
C HIS A 50 -14.41 -8.94 4.92
N MET A 51 -14.81 -8.40 6.09
CA MET A 51 -14.41 -8.96 7.37
C MET A 51 -15.00 -10.35 7.61
N GLN A 52 -14.29 -11.21 8.34
CA GLN A 52 -14.88 -12.45 8.88
C GLN A 52 -15.69 -12.19 10.15
N LYS A 53 -15.26 -11.21 10.96
CA LYS A 53 -15.77 -10.95 12.30
C LYS A 53 -15.44 -9.53 12.72
N PHE A 54 -16.37 -8.89 13.45
CA PHE A 54 -16.16 -7.62 14.13
C PHE A 54 -15.48 -7.83 15.49
N ALA A 55 -14.52 -6.98 15.84
CA ALA A 55 -13.84 -7.04 17.14
C ALA A 55 -14.63 -6.30 18.23
N ILE A 56 -15.40 -5.28 17.84
CA ILE A 56 -16.14 -4.41 18.75
C ILE A 56 -17.60 -4.84 18.81
N ALA A 57 -18.05 -5.34 19.97
CA ALA A 57 -19.42 -5.82 20.15
C ALA A 57 -20.45 -4.69 20.23
N SER A 58 -20.07 -3.54 20.79
CA SER A 58 -20.96 -2.38 20.98
C SER A 58 -21.40 -1.73 19.66
N GLY A 59 -20.63 -1.91 18.58
CA GLY A 59 -20.99 -1.47 17.23
C GLY A 59 -21.10 0.05 17.07
N VAL A 60 -22.17 0.49 16.40
CA VAL A 60 -22.41 1.90 16.04
C VAL A 60 -22.44 2.81 17.27
N GLY A 61 -21.83 3.99 17.17
CA GLY A 61 -21.69 4.95 18.27
C GLY A 61 -20.46 4.73 19.16
N THR A 62 -19.69 3.66 18.91
CA THR A 62 -18.45 3.39 19.65
C THR A 62 -17.33 4.30 19.16
N LYS A 63 -16.68 5.01 20.09
CA LYS A 63 -15.46 5.77 19.80
C LYS A 63 -14.26 4.84 19.72
N VAL A 64 -13.41 5.06 18.73
CA VAL A 64 -12.17 4.32 18.50
C VAL A 64 -11.00 5.26 18.32
N LYS A 65 -9.81 4.79 18.68
CA LYS A 65 -8.53 5.43 18.44
C LYS A 65 -7.83 4.79 17.27
N ALA A 66 -6.97 5.56 16.61
CA ALA A 66 -6.05 5.00 15.61
C ALA A 66 -5.27 3.83 16.25
N GLY A 67 -5.22 2.69 15.55
CA GLY A 67 -4.60 1.46 16.04
C GLY A 67 -5.53 0.51 16.79
N ASP A 68 -6.75 0.93 17.17
CA ASP A 68 -7.71 0.02 17.80
C ASP A 68 -8.15 -1.06 16.82
N VAL A 69 -8.21 -2.32 17.29
CA VAL A 69 -8.69 -3.44 16.47
C VAL A 69 -10.21 -3.34 16.32
N ILE A 70 -10.67 -3.23 15.07
CA ILE A 70 -12.08 -3.07 14.73
C ILE A 70 -12.70 -4.33 14.13
N GLY A 71 -11.87 -5.23 13.60
CA GLY A 71 -12.33 -6.48 13.02
C GLY A 71 -11.19 -7.35 12.54
N TYR A 72 -11.53 -8.39 11.77
CA TYR A 72 -10.58 -9.36 11.26
C TYR A 72 -10.86 -9.65 9.79
N ILE A 73 -9.80 -9.77 8.98
CA ILE A 73 -9.88 -10.06 7.55
C ILE A 73 -10.65 -11.36 7.32
N GLY A 74 -11.50 -11.35 6.30
CA GLY A 74 -12.24 -12.52 5.85
C GLY A 74 -12.36 -12.53 4.33
N THR A 75 -13.46 -13.12 3.85
CA THR A 75 -13.78 -13.21 2.43
C THR A 75 -15.29 -13.05 2.20
N THR A 76 -15.98 -12.31 3.08
CA THR A 76 -17.43 -12.11 3.00
C THR A 76 -17.80 -11.14 1.88
N GLY A 77 -19.04 -11.22 1.37
CA GLY A 77 -19.49 -10.39 0.25
C GLY A 77 -18.88 -10.81 -1.10
N LEU A 78 -18.71 -9.85 -2.00
CA LEU A 78 -18.12 -10.07 -3.33
C LEU A 78 -16.59 -10.02 -3.26
N SER A 79 -16.01 -11.06 -2.66
CA SER A 79 -14.56 -11.22 -2.55
C SER A 79 -14.07 -12.42 -3.34
N THR A 80 -12.96 -12.26 -4.08
CA THR A 80 -12.29 -13.35 -4.81
C THR A 80 -11.26 -14.10 -3.95
N GLY A 81 -10.99 -13.65 -2.73
CA GLY A 81 -10.05 -14.26 -1.80
C GLY A 81 -9.76 -13.38 -0.58
N PRO A 82 -9.03 -13.87 0.43
CA PRO A 82 -8.82 -13.13 1.68
C PRO A 82 -8.09 -11.79 1.48
N HIS A 83 -8.78 -10.68 1.76
CA HIS A 83 -8.23 -9.33 1.71
C HIS A 83 -9.08 -8.34 2.54
N LEU A 84 -8.49 -7.21 2.89
CA LEU A 84 -9.20 -6.03 3.38
C LEU A 84 -9.48 -5.10 2.19
N HIS A 85 -10.74 -4.75 1.96
CA HIS A 85 -11.08 -3.61 1.10
C HIS A 85 -11.28 -2.34 1.95
N PHE A 86 -10.51 -1.30 1.67
CA PHE A 86 -10.46 -0.06 2.44
C PHE A 86 -10.78 1.15 1.57
N GLU A 87 -11.66 2.03 2.03
CA GLU A 87 -11.98 3.28 1.35
C GLU A 87 -11.78 4.47 2.30
N LEU A 88 -11.34 5.60 1.76
CA LEU A 88 -11.33 6.90 2.45
C LEU A 88 -12.26 7.86 1.72
N TYR A 89 -13.05 8.61 2.46
CA TYR A 89 -13.97 9.61 1.95
C TYR A 89 -13.68 10.97 2.58
N GLN A 90 -13.88 12.03 1.80
CA GLN A 90 -13.90 13.41 2.25
C GLN A 90 -15.22 14.03 1.78
N ASN A 91 -16.04 14.50 2.72
CA ASN A 91 -17.34 15.13 2.43
C ASN A 91 -18.27 14.28 1.54
N GLY A 92 -18.24 12.95 1.72
CA GLY A 92 -19.10 12.01 0.98
C GLY A 92 -18.53 11.56 -0.37
N GLU A 93 -17.40 12.10 -0.82
CA GLU A 93 -16.72 11.66 -2.03
C GLU A 93 -15.53 10.74 -1.70
N ALA A 94 -15.40 9.63 -2.43
CA ALA A 94 -14.28 8.70 -2.25
C ALA A 94 -12.98 9.38 -2.73
N ILE A 95 -11.99 9.48 -1.85
CA ILE A 95 -10.69 10.05 -2.13
C ILE A 95 -9.61 8.97 -2.06
N ASP A 96 -8.52 9.18 -2.79
CA ASP A 96 -7.35 8.30 -2.71
C ASP A 96 -6.79 8.37 -1.27
N PRO A 97 -6.78 7.25 -0.51
CA PRO A 97 -6.31 7.26 0.87
C PRO A 97 -4.83 7.62 1.03
N LEU A 98 -4.08 7.61 -0.07
CA LEU A 98 -2.67 7.99 -0.13
C LEU A 98 -2.44 9.35 -0.82
N GLY A 99 -3.50 10.11 -1.07
CA GLY A 99 -3.46 11.45 -1.65
C GLY A 99 -2.83 12.49 -0.72
N THR A 100 -1.66 12.99 -1.14
CA THR A 100 -0.95 14.22 -0.72
C THR A 100 -1.00 14.58 0.76
N VAL A 101 0.01 14.15 1.52
CA VAL A 101 0.46 14.90 2.70
C VAL A 101 1.10 16.19 2.17
N THR A 102 0.34 17.27 2.12
CA THR A 102 0.89 18.61 1.89
C THR A 102 1.58 19.06 3.17
N THR A 103 2.81 18.62 3.41
CA THR A 103 3.74 19.37 4.26
C THR A 103 4.38 20.44 3.39
N VAL A 104 4.01 21.68 3.68
CA VAL A 104 4.58 22.89 3.08
C VAL A 104 6.08 22.93 3.36
N ALA A 105 6.91 22.75 2.33
CA ALA A 105 8.26 23.33 2.26
C ALA A 105 8.83 23.24 0.83
N THR A 106 8.87 24.40 0.18
CA THR A 106 9.82 24.83 -0.86
C THR A 106 9.84 24.11 -2.22
N ALA A 107 9.37 24.84 -3.22
CA ALA A 107 9.59 24.58 -4.64
C ALA A 107 11.08 24.54 -5.00
N VAL A 108 11.48 23.52 -5.76
CA VAL A 108 12.52 23.63 -6.79
C VAL A 108 12.01 22.90 -8.02
N ALA A 109 12.06 23.61 -9.15
CA ALA A 109 11.58 23.17 -10.45
C ALA A 109 12.28 21.89 -10.94
N VAL A 110 11.51 20.94 -11.46
CA VAL A 110 11.99 19.98 -12.46
C VAL A 110 10.94 19.85 -13.56
N SER A 111 11.46 20.01 -14.77
CA SER A 111 10.86 20.01 -16.10
C SER A 111 10.10 18.73 -16.47
N SER A 112 8.97 18.93 -17.17
CA SER A 112 8.39 18.09 -18.22
C SER A 112 8.77 16.59 -18.24
N GLY A 113 8.18 15.83 -17.31
CA GLY A 113 7.94 14.39 -17.45
C GLY A 113 6.43 14.16 -17.33
N GLY A 114 5.85 13.30 -18.18
CA GLY A 114 4.42 13.01 -18.13
C GLY A 114 3.98 12.57 -16.72
N SER A 115 2.72 12.83 -16.34
CA SER A 115 2.20 12.63 -14.99
C SER A 115 2.46 11.24 -14.37
N GLY A 116 2.72 10.22 -15.20
CA GLY A 116 3.16 8.89 -14.80
C GLY A 116 4.58 8.82 -14.24
N ASP A 117 5.56 9.50 -14.87
CA ASP A 117 6.95 9.51 -14.38
C ASP A 117 7.06 10.22 -13.02
N THR A 118 6.32 11.32 -12.84
CA THR A 118 6.24 11.99 -11.53
C THR A 118 5.59 11.10 -10.46
N ALA A 119 4.63 10.26 -10.83
CA ALA A 119 3.95 9.35 -9.92
C ALA A 119 4.85 8.17 -9.51
N VAL A 120 5.62 7.62 -10.45
CA VAL A 120 6.61 6.55 -10.20
C VAL A 120 7.73 7.03 -9.28
N GLU A 121 8.28 8.22 -9.52
CA GLU A 121 9.33 8.77 -8.64
C GLU A 121 8.80 9.08 -7.24
N THR A 122 7.62 9.70 -7.14
CA THR A 122 6.98 10.00 -5.84
C THR A 122 6.74 8.73 -5.03
N LEU A 123 6.30 7.65 -5.69
CA LEU A 123 6.13 6.35 -5.06
C LEU A 123 7.46 5.76 -4.59
N THR A 124 8.46 5.76 -5.47
CA THR A 124 9.78 5.21 -5.19
C THR A 124 10.40 5.88 -3.95
N ASP A 125 10.31 7.20 -3.86
CA ASP A 125 10.81 7.95 -2.70
C ASP A 125 10.04 7.65 -1.42
N ARG A 126 8.70 7.49 -1.50
CA ARG A 126 7.90 7.12 -0.33
C ARG A 126 8.21 5.71 0.16
N ILE A 127 8.34 4.72 -0.72
CA ILE A 127 8.69 3.34 -0.34
C ILE A 127 10.05 3.34 0.35
N VAL A 128 11.06 3.96 -0.27
CA VAL A 128 12.42 4.00 0.29
C VAL A 128 12.44 4.71 1.65
N HIS A 129 11.66 5.78 1.82
CA HIS A 129 11.56 6.51 3.07
C HIS A 129 10.82 5.72 4.17
N VAL A 130 9.66 5.12 3.85
CA VAL A 130 8.84 4.38 4.82
C VAL A 130 9.50 3.08 5.24
N GLU A 131 10.08 2.34 4.30
CA GLU A 131 10.62 1.00 4.53
C GLU A 131 12.01 1.01 5.16
N SER A 132 12.80 2.06 4.90
CA SER A 132 14.21 2.08 5.29
C SER A 132 14.71 3.40 5.88
N GLY A 133 13.85 4.41 5.99
CA GLY A 133 14.27 5.78 6.35
C GLY A 133 15.25 6.38 5.34
N GLY A 134 15.32 5.85 4.11
CA GLY A 134 16.34 6.20 3.12
C GLY A 134 17.66 5.44 3.23
N SER A 135 17.79 4.47 4.14
CA SER A 135 19.02 3.71 4.36
C SER A 135 18.92 2.27 3.86
N ALA A 136 19.68 1.91 2.83
CA ALA A 136 19.73 0.55 2.31
C ALA A 136 20.22 -0.51 3.33
N ARG A 137 20.77 -0.08 4.47
CA ARG A 137 21.21 -0.96 5.57
C ARG A 137 20.23 -1.01 6.75
N ALA A 138 19.11 -0.30 6.69
CA ALA A 138 18.06 -0.41 7.70
C ALA A 138 17.57 -1.86 7.76
N LYS A 139 17.68 -2.48 8.93
CA LYS A 139 17.31 -3.88 9.14
C LYS A 139 16.08 -3.92 10.03
N ASN A 140 14.97 -4.39 9.48
CA ASN A 140 13.79 -4.68 10.29
C ASN A 140 14.05 -5.98 11.06
N PRO A 141 14.11 -5.97 12.41
CA PRO A 141 14.39 -7.16 13.21
C PRO A 141 13.28 -8.23 13.11
N LEU A 142 12.12 -7.88 12.56
CA LEU A 142 10.96 -8.76 12.35
C LEU A 142 10.84 -9.29 10.92
N SER A 143 11.78 -8.97 10.02
CA SER A 143 11.73 -9.37 8.61
C SER A 143 13.06 -9.90 8.08
N SER A 144 13.00 -10.88 7.17
CA SER A 144 14.15 -11.33 6.38
C SER A 144 14.43 -10.43 5.17
N ALA A 145 13.58 -9.42 4.96
CA ALA A 145 13.72 -8.42 3.92
C ALA A 145 14.84 -7.42 4.25
N THR A 146 15.57 -6.99 3.22
CA THR A 146 16.72 -6.08 3.35
C THR A 146 16.84 -5.16 2.13
N GLY A 147 17.62 -4.09 2.26
CA GLY A 147 17.79 -3.08 1.20
C GLY A 147 16.84 -1.90 1.34
N ALA A 148 17.00 -0.91 0.47
CA ALA A 148 16.25 0.36 0.55
C ALA A 148 14.74 0.17 0.34
N GLY A 149 14.34 -0.85 -0.44
CA GLY A 149 12.94 -1.25 -0.64
C GLY A 149 12.49 -2.45 0.19
N GLN A 150 13.27 -2.91 1.17
CA GLN A 150 12.97 -4.10 1.99
C GLN A 150 12.49 -5.29 1.14
N PHE A 151 13.36 -5.79 0.25
CA PHE A 151 13.03 -6.92 -0.61
C PHE A 151 13.32 -8.26 0.08
N ILE A 152 12.36 -9.18 0.08
CA ILE A 152 12.62 -10.59 0.41
C ILE A 152 13.47 -11.25 -0.69
N SER A 153 14.31 -12.23 -0.32
CA SER A 153 15.32 -12.82 -1.21
C SER A 153 14.74 -13.34 -2.53
N LYS A 154 13.57 -13.98 -2.50
CA LYS A 154 12.92 -14.54 -3.70
C LYS A 154 12.48 -13.44 -4.68
N THR A 155 11.91 -12.35 -4.16
CA THR A 155 11.47 -11.20 -4.95
C THR A 155 12.66 -10.50 -5.59
N TRP A 156 13.73 -10.27 -4.81
CA TRP A 156 14.95 -9.67 -5.33
C TRP A 156 15.57 -10.48 -6.47
N ILE A 157 15.69 -11.80 -6.32
CA ILE A 157 16.25 -12.65 -7.38
C ILE A 157 15.38 -12.64 -8.63
N ARG A 158 14.04 -12.64 -8.51
CA ARG A 158 13.16 -12.46 -9.67
C ARG A 158 13.48 -11.14 -10.37
N MET A 159 13.51 -10.03 -9.63
CA MET A 159 13.75 -8.69 -10.18
C MET A 159 15.11 -8.58 -10.86
N MET A 160 16.18 -9.12 -10.26
CA MET A 160 17.49 -9.16 -10.89
C MET A 160 17.49 -9.94 -12.20
N ASN A 161 16.79 -11.08 -12.28
CA ASN A 161 16.66 -11.83 -13.53
C ASN A 161 15.85 -11.09 -14.60
N THR A 162 14.83 -10.34 -14.18
CA THR A 162 13.93 -9.62 -15.09
C THR A 162 14.54 -8.32 -15.61
N TYR A 163 15.06 -7.48 -14.71
CA TYR A 163 15.48 -6.12 -15.02
C TYR A 163 16.98 -6.00 -15.25
N ARG A 164 17.81 -6.88 -14.65
CA ARG A 164 19.28 -6.88 -14.76
C ARG A 164 19.83 -8.25 -15.21
N PRO A 165 19.38 -8.79 -16.36
CA PRO A 165 19.80 -10.11 -16.81
C PRO A 165 21.31 -10.17 -17.16
N ASP A 166 21.96 -9.02 -17.38
CA ASP A 166 23.40 -8.87 -17.50
C ASP A 166 24.14 -9.31 -16.22
N LEU A 167 23.68 -8.83 -15.06
CA LEU A 167 24.24 -9.18 -13.76
C LEU A 167 23.80 -10.58 -13.33
N ALA A 168 22.55 -10.95 -13.58
CA ALA A 168 22.00 -12.24 -13.18
C ALA A 168 22.69 -13.43 -13.89
N ARG A 169 23.20 -13.24 -15.11
CA ARG A 169 23.95 -14.27 -15.85
C ARG A 169 25.40 -14.41 -15.42
N SER A 170 25.97 -13.40 -14.76
CA SER A 170 27.41 -13.32 -14.47
C SER A 170 27.74 -13.51 -12.99
N LEU A 171 26.82 -13.21 -12.08
CA LEU A 171 27.05 -13.25 -10.64
C LEU A 171 26.43 -14.50 -9.98
N SER A 172 26.99 -14.91 -8.85
CA SER A 172 26.41 -15.97 -8.03
C SER A 172 25.12 -15.49 -7.34
N THR A 173 24.27 -16.42 -6.91
CA THR A 173 23.05 -16.08 -6.14
C THR A 173 23.36 -15.29 -4.86
N ALA A 174 24.48 -15.59 -4.19
CA ALA A 174 24.89 -14.88 -2.98
C ALA A 174 25.28 -13.42 -3.30
N ASP A 175 26.03 -13.21 -4.38
CA ASP A 175 26.45 -11.87 -4.82
C ASP A 175 25.25 -11.05 -5.29
N LEU A 176 24.33 -11.67 -6.03
CA LEU A 176 23.07 -11.03 -6.40
C LEU A 176 22.28 -10.58 -5.17
N LEU A 177 22.15 -11.41 -4.14
CA LEU A 177 21.46 -11.03 -2.90
C LEU A 177 22.15 -9.91 -2.14
N ALA A 178 23.48 -9.83 -2.21
CA ALA A 178 24.26 -8.77 -1.57
C ALA A 178 24.06 -7.40 -2.23
N LEU A 179 23.74 -7.37 -3.53
CA LEU A 179 23.43 -6.13 -4.25
C LEU A 179 22.19 -5.40 -3.73
N ARG A 180 21.36 -6.02 -2.88
CA ARG A 180 20.28 -5.32 -2.14
C ARG A 180 20.76 -4.15 -1.29
N TYR A 181 22.01 -4.22 -0.84
CA TYR A 181 22.61 -3.17 -0.01
C TYR A 181 23.21 -2.04 -0.83
N ASP A 182 23.28 -2.17 -2.16
CA ASP A 182 23.62 -1.06 -3.05
C ASP A 182 22.40 -0.13 -3.15
N ALA A 183 22.55 1.10 -2.65
CA ALA A 183 21.42 2.04 -2.57
C ALA A 183 20.91 2.46 -3.94
N THR A 184 21.80 2.58 -4.94
CA THR A 184 21.43 2.98 -6.30
C THR A 184 20.65 1.87 -6.97
N LEU A 185 21.19 0.65 -6.96
CA LEU A 185 20.53 -0.50 -7.58
C LEU A 185 19.24 -0.85 -6.83
N SER A 186 19.21 -0.77 -5.50
CA SER A 186 18.00 -1.04 -4.74
C SER A 186 16.88 -0.04 -5.08
N ARG A 187 17.20 1.25 -5.25
CA ARG A 187 16.23 2.29 -5.67
C ARG A 187 15.79 2.09 -7.13
N GLU A 188 16.70 1.69 -8.01
CA GLU A 188 16.39 1.31 -9.39
C GLU A 188 15.39 0.15 -9.43
N MET A 189 15.63 -0.90 -8.63
CA MET A 189 14.73 -2.04 -8.50
C MET A 189 13.32 -1.64 -7.99
N VAL A 190 13.22 -0.74 -7.00
CA VAL A 190 11.91 -0.20 -6.55
C VAL A 190 11.19 0.53 -7.69
N ARG A 191 11.93 1.34 -8.45
CA ARG A 191 11.39 2.10 -9.58
C ARG A 191 10.87 1.17 -10.70
N ASP A 192 11.64 0.13 -11.06
CA ASP A 192 11.24 -0.80 -12.10
C ASP A 192 10.00 -1.60 -11.70
N LEU A 193 9.89 -1.98 -10.43
CA LEU A 193 8.68 -2.61 -9.90
C LEU A 193 7.47 -1.68 -9.93
N ALA A 194 7.65 -0.40 -9.60
CA ALA A 194 6.61 0.61 -9.76
C ALA A 194 6.19 0.77 -11.23
N ARG A 195 7.12 0.67 -12.19
CA ARG A 195 6.81 0.70 -13.64
C ARG A 195 6.07 -0.56 -14.11
N GLU A 196 6.36 -1.74 -13.56
CA GLU A 196 5.55 -2.95 -13.78
C GLU A 196 4.09 -2.71 -13.35
N GLY A 197 3.90 -2.12 -12.17
CA GLY A 197 2.58 -1.74 -11.69
C GLY A 197 1.88 -0.70 -12.58
N GLU A 198 2.64 0.27 -13.09
CA GLU A 198 2.14 1.24 -14.07
C GLU A 198 1.59 0.56 -15.33
N ALA A 199 2.37 -0.33 -15.94
CA ALA A 199 1.98 -1.05 -17.13
C ALA A 199 0.73 -1.91 -16.91
N TYR A 200 0.65 -2.59 -15.76
CA TYR A 200 -0.51 -3.38 -15.37
C TYR A 200 -1.80 -2.55 -15.28
N LEU A 201 -1.70 -1.35 -14.71
CA LEU A 201 -2.83 -0.42 -14.54
C LEU A 201 -3.26 0.24 -15.85
N ARG A 202 -2.30 0.67 -16.68
CA ARG A 202 -2.58 1.26 -18.00
C ARG A 202 -3.31 0.27 -18.90
N ALA A 203 -2.91 -1.00 -18.89
CA ALA A 203 -3.56 -2.05 -19.68
C ALA A 203 -5.05 -2.25 -19.34
N ARG A 204 -5.50 -1.78 -18.16
CA ARG A 204 -6.88 -1.87 -17.67
C ARG A 204 -7.63 -0.54 -17.71
N GLY A 205 -7.07 0.47 -18.38
CA GLY A 205 -7.70 1.78 -18.54
C GLY A 205 -7.70 2.63 -17.29
N HIS A 206 -6.86 2.32 -16.29
CA HIS A 206 -6.74 3.14 -15.09
C HIS A 206 -5.80 4.32 -15.34
N GLN A 207 -6.17 5.51 -14.85
CA GLN A 207 -5.23 6.64 -14.80
C GLN A 207 -4.13 6.35 -13.77
N ILE A 208 -2.91 6.74 -14.09
CA ILE A 208 -1.74 6.51 -13.24
C ILE A 208 -1.58 7.66 -12.25
N THR A 209 -1.59 7.30 -10.96
CA THR A 209 -1.32 8.19 -9.83
C THR A 209 -0.35 7.49 -8.89
N ALA A 210 0.39 8.27 -8.07
CA ALA A 210 1.35 7.69 -7.11
C ALA A 210 0.65 6.74 -6.12
N GLY A 211 -0.60 7.06 -5.76
CA GLY A 211 -1.48 6.18 -5.00
C GLY A 211 -1.72 4.86 -5.75
N ARG A 212 -2.28 4.89 -6.97
CA ARG A 212 -2.54 3.65 -7.72
C ARG A 212 -1.31 2.78 -7.97
N LEU A 213 -0.15 3.41 -8.20
CA LEU A 213 1.11 2.67 -8.34
C LEU A 213 1.52 2.00 -7.02
N TYR A 214 1.37 2.68 -5.87
CA TYR A 214 1.58 2.07 -4.55
C TYR A 214 0.64 0.88 -4.34
N LEU A 215 -0.60 0.99 -4.83
CA LEU A 215 -1.63 -0.05 -4.74
C LEU A 215 -1.38 -1.26 -5.64
N CYS A 216 -0.46 -1.16 -6.61
CA CYS A 216 -0.10 -2.23 -7.53
C CYS A 216 1.26 -2.87 -7.22
N HIS A 217 2.05 -2.25 -6.32
CA HIS A 217 3.36 -2.74 -5.86
C HIS A 217 3.20 -3.95 -4.93
#